data_AF-A0AAV9CVR7-F1
#
_entry.id   AF-A0AAV9CVR7-F1
#
_cell.length_a   1.000
_cell.length_b   1.000
_cell.length_c   1.000
_cell.angle_alpha   90.00
_cell.angle_beta   90.00
_cell.angle_gamma   90.00
#
_symmetry.space_group_name_H-M   'P 1'
#
loop_
_entity.id
_entity.type
_entity.pdbx_description
1 polymer ?
#
loop_
_entity_poly.entity_id
_entity_poly.type
_entity_poly.pdbx_seq_one_letter_code
_entity_poly.pdbx_strand_id
1 'polypeptide(L)' 'MDDGLCVFDGLSDKNVITWTALISGYGQHGRVSDVFGLFRRMIDDGFRLNYVTFAAVLSACSRRG' A
#
# COMPACT_ATOMS: atom_id res chain seq x y z
N MET A 1 11.62 0.45 12.13
CA MET A 1 10.61 -0.60 12.37
C MET A 1 9.33 -0.08 11.78
N ASP A 2 8.69 -0.82 10.88
CA ASP A 2 7.50 -0.33 10.19
C ASP A 2 6.25 -0.71 10.98
N ASP A 3 5.90 0.12 11.97
CA ASP A 3 4.81 -0.13 12.93
C ASP A 3 3.47 -0.35 12.22
N GLY A 4 3.27 0.32 11.07
CA GLY A 4 2.07 0.17 10.25
C GLY A 4 1.89 -1.24 9.67
N LEU A 5 2.97 -1.96 9.36
CA LEU A 5 2.88 -3.32 8.81
C LEU A 5 2.56 -4.35 9.89
N CYS A 6 3.11 -4.18 11.10
CA CYS A 6 2.82 -5.03 12.26
C CYS A 6 1.34 -4.95 12.66
N VAL A 7 0.79 -3.73 12.73
CA VAL A 7 -0.64 -3.53 13.02
C VAL A 7 -1.50 -4.10 11.90
N PHE A 8 -1.07 -3.93 10.64
CA PHE A 8 -1.81 -4.46 9.49
C PHE A 8 -1.84 -5.99 9.45
N ASP A 9 -0.73 -6.66 9.77
CA ASP A 9 -0.67 -8.13 9.77
C ASP A 9 -1.61 -8.73 10.82
N GLY A 10 -1.71 -8.09 11.99
CA GLY A 10 -2.63 -8.44 13.07
C GLY A 10 -4.12 -8.14 12.83
N LEU A 11 -4.48 -7.46 11.73
CA LEU A 11 -5.89 -7.28 11.37
C LEU A 11 -6.50 -8.60 10.89
N SER A 12 -7.54 -9.05 11.59
CA SER A 12 -8.34 -10.23 11.20
C SER A 12 -9.12 -9.99 9.90
N ASP A 13 -9.64 -8.78 9.71
CA ASP A 13 -10.36 -8.37 8.50
C ASP A 13 -9.57 -7.29 7.75
N LYS A 14 -8.78 -7.74 6.78
CA LYS A 14 -8.13 -6.85 5.81
C LYS A 14 -9.15 -6.51 4.73
N ASN A 15 -9.28 -5.25 4.38
CA ASN A 15 -10.18 -4.80 3.32
C ASN A 15 -9.48 -3.74 2.45
N VAL A 16 -10.10 -3.35 1.34
CA VAL A 16 -9.58 -2.33 0.41
C VAL A 16 -9.15 -1.06 1.15
N ILE A 17 -9.89 -0.63 2.17
CA ILE A 17 -9.58 0.58 2.94
C ILE A 17 -8.27 0.42 3.73
N THR A 18 -8.07 -0.69 4.43
CA THR A 18 -6.85 -0.94 5.22
C THR A 18 -5.63 -1.11 4.33
N TRP A 19 -5.76 -1.79 3.19
CA TRP A 19 -4.71 -1.85 2.16
C TRP A 19 -4.36 -0.47 1.60
N THR A 20 -5.38 0.33 1.28
CA THR A 20 -5.20 1.67 0.72
C THR A 20 -4.55 2.63 1.71
N ALA A 21 -4.93 2.57 2.99
CA ALA A 21 -4.33 3.37 4.04
C ALA A 21 -2.84 3.03 4.22
N LEU A 22 -2.51 1.74 4.22
CA LEU A 22 -1.13 1.28 4.30
C LEU A 22 -0.34 1.77 3.08
N ILE A 23 -0.80 1.49 1.86
CA ILE A 23 -0.11 1.87 0.63
C ILE A 23 0.07 3.40 0.50
N SER A 24 -0.94 4.19 0.86
CA SER A 24 -0.83 5.66 0.87
C SER A 24 0.17 6.17 1.91
N GLY A 25 0.25 5.54 3.09
CA GLY A 25 1.25 5.85 4.10
C GLY A 25 2.66 5.64 3.54
N TYR A 26 2.93 4.47 2.96
CA TYR A 26 4.24 4.17 2.38
C TYR A 26 4.57 5.02 1.14
N GLY A 27 3.58 5.30 0.30
CA GLY A 27 3.72 6.14 -0.90
C GLY A 27 4.13 7.57 -0.59
N GLN A 28 3.59 8.15 0.49
CA GLN A 28 3.97 9.49 0.95
C GLN A 28 5.44 9.57 1.39
N HIS A 29 5.98 8.49 1.94
CA HIS A 29 7.39 8.38 2.35
C HIS A 29 8.35 8.03 1.21
N GLY A 30 7.88 7.97 -0.05
CA GLY A 30 8.73 7.68 -1.22
C GLY A 30 9.23 6.23 -1.27
N ARG A 31 8.64 5.33 -0.47
CA ARG A 31 9.02 3.92 -0.40
C ARG A 31 8.31 3.10 -1.47
N VAL A 32 8.75 3.35 -2.71
CA VAL A 32 8.21 2.74 -3.93
C VAL A 32 8.21 1.20 -3.86
N SER A 33 9.33 0.59 -3.45
CA SER A 33 9.45 -0.89 -3.41
C SER A 33 8.44 -1.53 -2.45
N ASP A 34 8.23 -0.93 -1.27
CA ASP A 34 7.26 -1.42 -0.30
C ASP A 34 5.82 -1.25 -0.81
N VAL A 35 5.52 -0.11 -1.45
CA VAL A 35 4.23 0.14 -2.10
C VAL A 35 3.91 -0.91 -3.16
N PHE A 36 4.88 -1.28 -4.01
CA PHE A 36 4.69 -2.32 -5.02
C PHE A 36 4.53 -3.72 -4.41
N GLY A 37 5.25 -4.02 -3.33
CA GLY A 37 5.09 -5.28 -2.59
C GLY A 37 3.69 -5.41 -1.98
N LEU A 38 3.22 -4.36 -1.33
CA LEU A 38 1.86 -4.29 -0.76
C LEU A 38 0.78 -4.34 -1.84
N PHE A 39 0.99 -3.64 -2.95
CA PHE A 39 0.11 -3.69 -4.13
C PHE A 39 -0.03 -5.11 -4.68
N ARG A 40 1.08 -5.84 -4.82
CA ARG A 40 1.07 -7.23 -5.30
C ARG A 40 0.30 -8.13 -4.34
N ARG A 41 0.53 -7.97 -3.03
CA ARG A 41 -0.11 -8.77 -1.97
C ARG A 41 -1.63 -8.50 -1.90
N MET A 42 -2.05 -7.24 -2.07
CA MET A 42 -3.46 -6.87 -2.17
C MET A 42 -4.19 -7.59 -3.31
N ILE A 43 -3.56 -7.70 -4.48
CA ILE A 43 -4.14 -8.39 -5.64
C ILE A 43 -4.17 -9.90 -5.43
N ASP A 44 -3.13 -10.46 -4.81
CA ASP A 44 -3.04 -11.89 -4.48
C ASP A 44 -4.16 -12.32 -3.51
N ASP A 45 -4.48 -11.48 -2.53
CA ASP A 45 -5.63 -11.63 -1.63
C ASP A 45 -6.99 -11.36 -2.31
N GLY A 46 -7.02 -11.07 -3.62
CA GLY A 46 -8.24 -10.86 -4.41
C GLY A 46 -8.88 -9.47 -4.24
N PHE A 47 -8.20 -8.53 -3.59
CA PHE A 47 -8.72 -7.17 -3.42
C PHE A 47 -8.47 -6.31 -4.67
N ARG A 48 -9.49 -5.53 -5.03
CA ARG A 48 -9.43 -4.63 -6.17
C ARG A 48 -8.85 -3.28 -5.77
N LEU A 49 -7.95 -2.77 -6.61
CA LEU A 49 -7.30 -1.48 -6.40
C LEU A 49 -8.31 -0.35 -6.41
N ASN A 50 -8.06 0.65 -5.55
CA ASN A 50 -8.80 1.91 -5.59
C ASN A 50 -7.96 3.00 -6.27
N TYR A 51 -8.61 4.07 -6.73
CA TYR A 51 -7.95 5.20 -7.39
C TYR A 51 -6.83 5.81 -6.53
N VAL A 52 -7.01 5.81 -5.21
CA VAL A 52 -6.02 6.30 -4.23
C VAL A 52 -4.76 5.43 -4.24
N THR A 53 -4.90 4.10 -4.26
CA THR A 53 -3.79 3.16 -4.34
C THR A 53 -2.98 3.39 -5.62
N PHE A 54 -3.68 3.62 -6.73
CA PHE A 54 -3.07 3.89 -8.03
C PHE A 54 -2.31 5.22 -8.04
N ALA A 55 -2.91 6.27 -7.46
CA ALA A 55 -2.27 7.57 -7.30
C ALA A 55 -1.04 7.52 -6.40
N ALA A 56 -1.05 6.72 -5.33
CA ALA A 56 0.09 6.52 -4.45
C ALA A 56 1.27 5.86 -5.18
N VAL A 57 1.01 4.81 -5.98
CA VAL A 57 2.01 4.14 -6.82
C VAL A 57 2.61 5.14 -7.82
N LEU A 58 1.76 5.89 -8.54
CA LEU A 58 2.19 6.90 -9.51
C LEU A 58 3.02 8.01 -8.85
N SER A 59 2.58 8.52 -7.70
CA SER A 59 3.29 9.58 -6.97
C SER A 59 4.65 9.11 -6.48
N ALA A 60 4.74 7.85 -6.04
CA ALA A 60 6.00 7.26 -5.64
C ALA A 60 6.95 7.10 -6.84
N CYS A 61 6.44 6.69 -8.02
CA CYS A 61 7.22 6.62 -9.26
C CYS A 61 7.70 8.00 -9.73
N SER A 62 6.85 9.02 -9.70
CA SER A 62 7.20 10.38 -10.11
C SER A 62 8.26 11.02 -9.22
N ARG A 63 8.42 10.58 -7.96
CA ARG A 63 9.45 11.08 -7.05
C ARG A 63 10.83 10.43 -7.27
N ARG A 64 10.92 9.41 -8.13
CA ARG A 64 12.19 8.80 -8.58
C ARG A 64 12.70 9.37 -9.91
N GLY A 65 11.96 10.28 -10.53
CA GLY A 65 12.32 10.96 -11.80
C GLY A 65 13.08 12.25 -11.58
#